data_AF-A0A9E6JI43-F1
#
_entry.id   AF-A0A9E6JI43-F1
#
_cell.length_a   1.000
_cell.length_b   1.000
_cell.length_c   1.000
_cell.angle_alpha   90.00
_cell.angle_beta   90.00
_cell.angle_gamma   90.00
#
_symmetry.space_group_name_H-M   'P 1'
#
loop_
_entity.id
_entity.type
_entity.pdbx_description
1 polymer ?
#
loop_
_entity_poly.entity_id
_entity_poly.type
_entity_poly.pdbx_seq_one_letter_code
_entity_poly.pdbx_strand_id
1 'polypeptide(L)'
;MAQPQQPQPHQGPAFKRKQIYINMDLQFKYSLILVFTMFIEMVIVGVALLYVFSQPKPDIPGANIYFIYKAVLAIIIFLTLCNITVGVYMSHKVAGPLFRFVMCAREVANGNLKIQVNLRKGDELRELESAFNDMTEKLRGVVREERKQLEDMAAAAALIETEINKAKVDKDKVLEEVKFIKETAPKIYNHFNS
;
A
#
# COMPACT_ATOMS: atom_id res chain seq x y z
N MET A 1 -24.03 -21.18 55.74
CA MET A 1 -24.03 -21.58 54.31
C MET A 1 -23.66 -20.35 53.50
N ALA A 2 -22.40 -20.24 53.07
CA ALA A 2 -21.95 -19.19 52.15
C ALA A 2 -21.68 -19.85 50.80
N GLN A 3 -22.34 -19.38 49.75
CA GLN A 3 -22.16 -19.91 48.39
C GLN A 3 -20.78 -19.54 47.84
N PRO A 4 -20.11 -20.41 47.08
CA PRO A 4 -18.82 -20.10 46.48
C PRO A 4 -18.99 -19.09 45.34
N GLN A 5 -18.27 -17.96 45.41
CA GLN A 5 -18.16 -17.01 44.31
C GLN A 5 -17.45 -17.68 43.13
N GLN A 6 -18.14 -17.74 41.98
CA GLN A 6 -17.52 -18.12 40.72
C GLN A 6 -16.52 -17.03 40.29
N PRO A 7 -15.26 -17.37 39.96
CA PRO A 7 -14.32 -16.40 39.44
C PRO A 7 -14.78 -15.93 38.05
N GLN A 8 -14.93 -14.61 37.89
CA GLN A 8 -15.24 -13.98 36.60
C GLN A 8 -14.12 -14.27 35.59
N PRO A 9 -14.45 -14.45 34.29
CA PRO A 9 -13.43 -14.68 33.27
C PRO A 9 -12.60 -13.40 33.08
N HIS A 10 -11.33 -13.43 33.49
CA HIS A 10 -10.37 -12.37 33.19
C HIS A 10 -10.16 -12.28 31.66
N GLN A 11 -10.82 -11.32 31.02
CA GLN A 11 -10.46 -10.89 29.67
C GLN A 11 -9.21 -10.00 29.75
N GLY A 12 -8.04 -10.64 29.72
CA GLY A 12 -6.77 -9.95 29.48
C GLY A 12 -6.74 -9.32 28.09
N PRO A 13 -5.92 -8.27 27.86
CA PRO A 13 -5.94 -7.49 26.63
C PRO A 13 -5.70 -8.39 25.41
N ALA A 14 -6.57 -8.26 24.40
CA ALA A 14 -6.42 -8.94 23.12
C ALA A 14 -5.12 -8.48 22.45
N PHE A 15 -4.08 -9.32 22.51
CA PHE A 15 -2.85 -9.12 21.74
C PHE A 15 -3.20 -9.21 20.25
N LYS A 16 -3.47 -8.06 19.61
CA LYS A 16 -3.56 -7.95 18.16
C LYS A 16 -2.22 -8.39 17.58
N ARG A 17 -2.21 -9.55 16.91
CA ARG A 17 -1.05 -10.12 16.22
C ARG A 17 -0.46 -9.06 15.30
N LYS A 18 0.74 -8.55 15.62
CA LYS A 18 1.54 -7.77 14.67
C LYS A 18 1.98 -8.75 13.59
N GLN A 19 1.41 -8.65 12.40
CA GLN A 19 1.96 -9.31 11.21
C GLN A 19 3.31 -8.67 10.92
N ILE A 20 4.40 -9.38 11.23
CA ILE A 20 5.79 -8.87 11.17
C ILE A 20 6.36 -8.90 9.74
N TYR A 21 5.65 -9.49 8.76
CA TYR A 21 6.13 -9.60 7.38
C TYR A 21 5.07 -9.08 6.43
N ILE A 22 5.37 -7.95 5.79
CA ILE A 22 4.40 -7.23 4.95
C ILE A 22 4.89 -7.12 3.49
N ASN A 23 6.20 -7.14 3.20
CA ASN A 23 6.70 -7.11 1.80
C ASN A 23 8.06 -7.82 1.65
N MET A 24 8.10 -8.90 0.87
CA MET A 24 9.28 -9.76 0.68
C MET A 24 10.42 -9.06 -0.07
N ASP A 25 10.13 -8.19 -1.04
CA ASP A 25 11.14 -7.66 -1.97
C ASP A 25 12.06 -6.58 -1.38
N LEU A 26 11.51 -5.72 -0.52
CA LEU A 26 12.28 -4.66 0.12
C LEU A 26 13.03 -5.19 1.34
N GLN A 27 12.40 -6.10 2.07
CA GLN A 27 13.04 -6.85 3.13
C GLN A 27 14.23 -7.65 2.60
N PHE A 28 14.13 -8.26 1.41
CA PHE A 28 15.24 -8.97 0.79
C PHE A 28 16.44 -8.07 0.48
N LYS A 29 16.22 -6.86 -0.07
CA LYS A 29 17.31 -5.90 -0.33
C LYS A 29 18.04 -5.46 0.95
N TYR A 30 17.31 -5.19 2.03
CA TYR A 30 17.95 -4.82 3.31
C TYR A 30 18.54 -6.02 4.04
N SER A 31 17.93 -7.21 3.93
CA SER A 31 18.52 -8.46 4.40
C SER A 31 19.83 -8.74 3.70
N LEU A 32 19.96 -8.45 2.41
CA LEU A 32 21.24 -8.55 1.69
C LEU A 32 22.30 -7.60 2.25
N ILE A 33 21.94 -6.35 2.57
CA ILE A 33 22.87 -5.39 3.19
C ILE A 33 23.31 -5.90 4.58
N LEU A 34 22.38 -6.39 5.41
CA LEU A 34 22.72 -6.95 6.73
C LEU A 34 23.59 -8.20 6.63
N VAL A 35 23.32 -9.08 5.68
CA VAL A 35 24.16 -10.27 5.44
C VAL A 35 25.56 -9.84 4.99
N PHE A 36 25.65 -8.81 4.14
CA PHE A 36 26.94 -8.28 3.70
C PHE A 36 27.73 -7.64 4.85
N THR A 37 27.08 -6.88 5.74
CA THR A 37 27.75 -6.33 6.93
C THR A 37 28.17 -7.43 7.90
N MET A 38 27.33 -8.46 8.11
CA MET A 38 27.69 -9.65 8.88
C MET A 38 28.90 -10.40 8.29
N PHE A 39 28.98 -10.49 6.96
CA PHE A 39 30.12 -11.12 6.30
C PHE A 39 31.41 -10.33 6.54
N ILE A 40 31.36 -8.99 6.44
CA ILE A 40 32.51 -8.13 6.75
C ILE A 40 32.96 -8.32 8.20
N GLU A 41 32.04 -8.34 9.16
CA GLU A 41 32.36 -8.61 10.58
C GLU A 41 33.00 -9.98 10.76
N MET A 42 32.47 -11.01 10.09
CA MET A 42 33.06 -12.35 10.12
C MET A 42 34.50 -12.36 9.62
N VAL A 43 34.79 -11.67 8.53
CA VAL A 43 36.16 -11.56 7.97
C VAL A 43 37.09 -10.81 8.93
N ILE A 44 36.64 -9.68 9.49
CA ILE A 44 37.43 -8.89 10.45
C ILE A 44 37.77 -9.74 11.68
N VAL A 45 36.77 -10.44 12.23
CA VAL A 45 36.95 -11.33 13.39
C VAL A 45 37.89 -12.49 13.05
N GLY A 46 37.73 -13.10 11.87
CA GLY A 46 38.59 -14.17 11.39
C GLY A 46 40.06 -13.72 11.30
N VAL A 47 40.32 -12.56 10.68
CA VAL A 47 41.67 -12.00 10.57
C VAL A 47 42.24 -11.67 11.95
N ALA A 48 41.44 -11.06 12.84
CA ALA A 48 41.87 -10.75 14.20
C ALA A 48 42.25 -12.01 14.98
N LEU A 49 41.46 -13.08 14.87
CA LEU A 49 41.77 -14.37 15.50
C LEU A 49 43.05 -14.98 14.91
N LEU A 50 43.20 -15.03 13.58
CA LEU A 50 44.40 -15.54 12.94
C LEU A 50 45.66 -14.78 13.38
N TYR A 51 45.58 -13.45 13.50
CA TYR A 51 46.67 -12.63 14.01
C TYR A 51 47.03 -12.99 15.45
N VAL A 52 46.03 -13.12 16.34
CA VAL A 52 46.24 -13.47 17.75
C VAL A 52 46.83 -14.88 17.91
N PHE A 53 46.36 -15.86 17.14
CA PHE A 53 46.89 -17.22 17.17
C PHE A 53 48.30 -17.34 16.57
N SER A 54 48.67 -16.43 15.66
CA SER A 54 50.01 -16.40 15.07
C SER A 54 51.06 -15.79 16.00
N GLN A 55 50.65 -15.05 17.04
CA GLN A 55 51.60 -14.53 18.02
C GLN A 55 52.21 -15.69 18.83
N PRO A 56 53.55 -15.71 19.02
CA PRO A 56 54.17 -16.70 19.89
C PRO A 56 53.54 -16.62 21.28
N LYS A 57 53.31 -17.79 21.91
CA LYS A 57 52.72 -17.86 23.24
C LYS A 57 53.59 -17.03 24.19
N PRO A 58 53.02 -16.05 24.92
CA PRO A 58 53.82 -15.19 25.77
C PRO A 58 54.52 -16.01 26.85
N ASP A 59 55.83 -15.79 27.03
CA ASP A 59 56.66 -16.46 28.05
C ASP A 59 56.22 -16.14 29.48
N ILE A 60 55.45 -15.05 29.67
CA ILE A 60 54.89 -14.64 30.96
C ILE A 60 53.42 -15.09 31.04
N PRO A 61 53.06 -16.00 31.95
CA PRO A 61 51.68 -16.44 32.11
C PRO A 61 50.78 -15.29 32.59
N GLY A 62 49.79 -14.93 31.76
CA GLY A 62 48.53 -14.34 32.23
C GLY A 62 48.27 -12.84 31.95
N ALA A 63 49.26 -12.00 31.64
CA ALA A 63 49.01 -10.54 31.69
C ALA A 63 48.48 -9.90 30.39
N ASN A 64 48.87 -10.38 29.20
CA ASN A 64 48.60 -9.62 27.95
C ASN A 64 47.59 -10.29 27.00
N ILE A 65 47.54 -11.62 26.90
CA ILE A 65 46.69 -12.30 25.91
C ILE A 65 45.20 -12.21 26.28
N TYR A 66 44.87 -12.28 27.58
CA TYR A 66 43.49 -12.21 28.06
C TYR A 66 42.86 -10.83 27.84
N PHE A 67 43.67 -9.77 27.92
CA PHE A 67 43.24 -8.41 27.59
C PHE A 67 42.87 -8.29 26.10
N ILE A 68 43.69 -8.87 25.21
CA ILE A 68 43.41 -8.90 23.77
C ILE A 68 42.12 -9.67 23.47
N TYR A 69 41.93 -10.86 24.05
CA TYR A 69 40.68 -11.62 23.87
C TYR A 69 39.44 -10.86 24.37
N LYS A 70 39.54 -10.20 25.52
CA LYS A 70 38.45 -9.34 26.04
C LYS A 70 38.16 -8.17 25.12
N ALA A 71 39.18 -7.51 24.58
CA ALA A 71 39.02 -6.40 23.65
C ALA A 71 38.35 -6.85 22.34
N VAL A 72 38.78 -7.98 21.77
CA VAL A 72 38.16 -8.58 20.57
C VAL A 72 36.70 -8.94 20.84
N LEU A 73 36.41 -9.59 21.97
CA LEU A 73 35.04 -9.94 22.35
C LEU A 73 34.15 -8.69 22.53
N ALA A 74 34.67 -7.64 23.16
CA ALA A 74 33.95 -6.38 23.34
C ALA A 74 33.63 -5.71 21.99
N ILE A 75 34.58 -5.73 21.05
CA ILE A 75 34.36 -5.20 19.68
C ILE A 75 33.28 -6.01 18.96
N ILE A 76 33.32 -7.34 19.04
CA ILE A 76 32.30 -8.21 18.42
C ILE A 76 30.90 -7.90 18.97
N ILE A 77 30.77 -7.81 20.29
CA ILE A 77 29.49 -7.49 20.94
C ILE A 77 29.01 -6.12 20.48
N PHE A 78 29.89 -5.12 20.46
CA PHE A 78 29.56 -3.77 20.02
C PHE A 78 29.06 -3.74 18.57
N LEU A 79 29.80 -4.37 17.64
CA LEU A 79 29.44 -4.44 16.22
C LEU A 79 28.11 -5.17 16.01
N THR A 80 27.90 -6.28 16.72
CA THR A 80 26.62 -7.02 16.69
C THR A 80 25.45 -6.14 17.13
N LEU A 81 25.61 -5.37 18.22
CA LEU A 81 24.59 -4.44 18.71
C LEU A 81 24.31 -3.30 17.72
N CYS A 82 25.34 -2.78 17.06
CA CYS A 82 25.19 -1.79 15.99
C CYS A 82 24.37 -2.37 14.83
N ASN A 83 24.68 -3.58 14.37
CA ASN A 83 23.94 -4.26 13.30
C ASN A 83 22.46 -4.48 13.65
N ILE A 84 22.17 -4.93 14.89
CA ILE A 84 20.80 -5.07 15.37
C ILE A 84 20.07 -3.73 15.34
N THR A 85 20.73 -2.67 15.81
CA THR A 85 20.15 -1.32 15.86
C THR A 85 19.85 -0.79 14.46
N VAL A 86 20.78 -0.95 13.52
CA VAL A 86 20.58 -0.58 12.10
C VAL A 86 19.44 -1.39 11.48
N GLY A 87 19.39 -2.70 11.72
CA GLY A 87 18.34 -3.58 11.20
C GLY A 87 16.94 -3.20 11.72
N VAL A 88 16.83 -2.92 13.01
CA VAL A 88 15.57 -2.45 13.62
C VAL A 88 15.19 -1.07 13.08
N TYR A 89 16.15 -0.14 13.00
CA TYR A 89 15.92 1.21 12.49
C TYR A 89 15.40 1.18 11.04
N MET A 90 16.05 0.40 10.17
CA MET A 90 15.64 0.22 8.77
C MET A 90 14.26 -0.40 8.65
N SER A 91 13.96 -1.43 9.45
CA SER A 91 12.66 -2.09 9.46
C SER A 91 11.52 -1.10 9.75
N HIS A 92 11.72 -0.18 10.70
CA HIS A 92 10.70 0.81 11.06
C HIS A 92 10.56 1.94 10.05
N LYS A 93 11.66 2.42 9.49
CA LYS A 93 11.70 3.56 8.56
C LYS A 93 11.10 3.26 7.19
N VAL A 94 11.04 2.00 6.80
CA VAL A 94 10.63 1.61 5.45
C VAL A 94 9.38 0.72 5.44
N ALA A 95 9.36 -0.38 6.21
CA ALA A 95 8.26 -1.32 6.17
C ALA A 95 6.94 -0.72 6.68
N GLY A 96 7.02 0.17 7.68
CA GLY A 96 5.86 0.88 8.22
C GLY A 96 5.18 1.78 7.19
N PRO A 97 5.89 2.77 6.60
CA PRO A 97 5.36 3.58 5.51
C PRO A 97 4.87 2.77 4.32
N LEU A 98 5.59 1.73 3.91
CA LEU A 98 5.20 0.89 2.77
C LEU A 98 3.88 0.16 3.02
N PHE A 99 3.66 -0.37 4.23
CA PHE A 99 2.36 -0.95 4.59
C PHE A 99 1.23 0.06 4.47
N ARG A 100 1.47 1.31 4.89
CA ARG A 100 0.48 2.39 4.78
C ARG A 100 0.13 2.65 3.31
N PHE A 101 1.09 2.66 2.39
CA PHE A 101 0.81 2.77 0.95
C PHE A 101 -0.07 1.63 0.45
N VAL A 102 0.22 0.37 0.83
CA VAL A 102 -0.61 -0.78 0.44
C VAL A 102 -2.06 -0.61 0.91
N MET A 103 -2.25 -0.18 2.16
CA MET A 103 -3.59 0.05 2.70
C MET A 103 -4.31 1.21 1.99
N CYS A 104 -3.62 2.33 1.75
CA CYS A 104 -4.17 3.46 1.01
C CYS A 104 -4.52 3.09 -0.44
N ALA A 105 -3.69 2.29 -1.11
CA ALA A 105 -3.95 1.81 -2.47
C ALA A 105 -5.21 0.93 -2.53
N ARG A 106 -5.43 0.07 -1.52
CA ARG A 106 -6.67 -0.73 -1.41
C ARG A 106 -7.91 0.15 -1.24
N GLU A 107 -7.83 1.20 -0.44
CA GLU A 107 -8.93 2.15 -0.29
C GLU A 107 -9.23 2.90 -1.59
N VAL A 108 -8.18 3.32 -2.33
CA VAL A 108 -8.31 3.93 -3.66
C VAL A 108 -8.98 2.95 -4.63
N ALA A 109 -8.60 1.67 -4.61
CA ALA A 109 -9.25 0.63 -5.42
C ALA A 109 -10.72 0.42 -5.06
N ASN A 110 -11.11 0.67 -3.81
CA ASN A 110 -12.51 0.66 -3.35
C ASN A 110 -13.26 1.97 -3.68
N GLY A 111 -12.65 2.89 -4.44
CA GLY A 111 -13.26 4.15 -4.88
C GLY A 111 -13.07 5.33 -3.92
N ASN A 112 -12.34 5.15 -2.81
CA ASN A 112 -12.04 6.25 -1.90
C ASN A 112 -10.82 7.05 -2.39
N LEU A 113 -11.06 7.96 -3.34
CA LEU A 113 -10.03 8.82 -3.92
C LEU A 113 -9.65 10.01 -3.02
N LYS A 114 -10.21 10.13 -1.80
CA LYS A 114 -9.91 11.23 -0.86
C LYS A 114 -8.64 11.01 -0.04
N ILE A 115 -8.13 9.77 -0.03
CA ILE A 115 -6.96 9.40 0.75
C ILE A 115 -5.67 9.95 0.13
N GLN A 116 -4.80 10.43 1.02
CA GLN A 116 -3.44 10.82 0.70
C GLN A 116 -2.49 10.18 1.72
N VAL A 117 -1.27 9.90 1.26
CA VAL A 117 -0.18 9.46 2.13
C VAL A 117 0.65 10.68 2.50
N ASN A 118 0.99 10.80 3.78
CA ASN A 118 1.87 11.86 4.28
C ASN A 118 2.99 11.22 5.11
N LEU A 119 4.24 11.36 4.66
CA LEU A 119 5.41 10.79 5.31
C LEU A 119 6.14 11.81 6.17
N ARG A 120 6.90 11.32 7.15
CA ARG A 120 7.70 12.19 8.01
C ARG A 120 8.92 12.71 7.25
N LYS A 121 9.46 13.85 7.69
CA LYS A 121 10.69 14.41 7.14
C LYS A 121 11.85 13.42 7.36
N GLY A 122 12.58 13.11 6.29
CA GLY A 122 13.68 12.14 6.31
C GLY A 122 13.24 10.67 6.26
N ASP A 123 12.03 10.38 5.79
CA ASP A 123 11.66 9.02 5.35
C ASP A 123 12.10 8.81 3.91
N GLU A 124 12.57 7.60 3.58
CA GLU A 124 13.18 7.28 2.27
C GLU A 124 12.16 7.26 1.11
N LEU A 125 10.86 7.13 1.41
CA LEU A 125 9.80 6.89 0.41
C LEU A 125 9.06 8.18 -0.03
N ARG A 126 9.70 9.35 0.08
CA ARG A 126 9.08 10.65 -0.25
C ARG A 126 8.69 10.79 -1.73
N GLU A 127 9.48 10.23 -2.63
CA GLU A 127 9.16 10.25 -4.05
C GLU A 127 7.90 9.42 -4.34
N LEU A 128 7.76 8.26 -3.67
CA LEU A 128 6.57 7.43 -3.74
C LEU A 128 5.34 8.14 -3.13
N GLU A 129 5.51 8.91 -2.06
CA GLU A 129 4.46 9.77 -1.48
C GLU A 129 3.91 10.75 -2.52
N SER A 130 4.80 11.48 -3.19
CA SER A 130 4.41 12.43 -4.25
C SER A 130 3.70 11.72 -5.38
N ALA A 131 4.32 10.68 -5.95
CA ALA A 131 3.76 9.95 -7.09
C ALA A 131 2.39 9.32 -6.78
N PHE A 132 2.22 8.77 -5.58
CA PHE A 132 0.95 8.19 -5.13
C PHE A 132 -0.14 9.25 -5.01
N ASN A 133 0.16 10.39 -4.38
CA ASN A 133 -0.81 11.47 -4.20
C ASN A 133 -1.18 12.13 -5.54
N ASP A 134 -0.22 12.28 -6.45
CA ASP A 134 -0.48 12.81 -7.79
C ASP A 134 -1.39 11.88 -8.59
N MET A 135 -1.20 10.56 -8.47
CA MET A 135 -2.08 9.56 -9.08
C MET A 135 -3.51 9.66 -8.53
N THR A 136 -3.68 9.73 -7.21
CA THR A 136 -5.03 9.79 -6.61
C THR A 136 -5.75 11.09 -6.94
N GLU A 137 -5.03 12.20 -7.02
CA GLU A 137 -5.62 13.49 -7.43
C GLU A 137 -6.05 13.47 -8.91
N LYS A 138 -5.24 12.91 -9.81
CA LYS A 138 -5.62 12.73 -11.22
C LYS A 138 -6.85 11.85 -11.38
N LEU A 139 -6.92 10.72 -10.68
CA LEU A 139 -8.12 9.85 -10.70
C LEU A 139 -9.35 10.61 -10.20
N ARG A 140 -9.21 11.42 -9.14
CA ARG A 140 -10.31 12.24 -8.63
C ARG A 140 -10.77 13.27 -9.66
N GLY A 141 -9.83 13.88 -10.38
CA GLY A 141 -10.12 14.79 -11.48
C GLY A 141 -10.94 14.13 -12.59
N VAL A 142 -10.55 12.93 -13.02
CA VAL A 142 -11.30 12.16 -14.04
C VAL A 142 -12.73 11.88 -13.59
N VAL A 143 -12.92 11.35 -12.37
CA VAL A 143 -14.27 11.06 -11.84
C VAL A 143 -15.12 12.32 -11.71
N ARG A 144 -14.52 13.46 -11.38
CA ARG A 144 -15.23 14.75 -11.30
C ARG A 144 -15.71 15.21 -12.68
N GLU A 145 -14.87 15.07 -13.70
CA GLU A 145 -15.23 15.44 -15.07
C GLU A 145 -16.34 14.54 -15.62
N GLU A 146 -16.25 13.23 -15.41
CA GLU A 146 -17.32 12.28 -15.80
C GLU A 146 -18.66 12.62 -15.12
N ARG A 147 -18.65 12.94 -13.82
CA ARG A 147 -19.86 13.37 -13.11
C ARG A 147 -20.46 14.64 -13.70
N LYS A 148 -19.62 15.62 -14.04
CA LYS A 148 -20.07 16.86 -14.66
C LYS A 148 -20.72 16.59 -16.02
N GLN A 149 -20.12 15.74 -16.85
CA GLN A 149 -20.71 15.34 -18.13
C GLN A 149 -22.07 14.65 -17.96
N LEU A 150 -22.23 13.79 -16.95
CA LEU A 150 -23.51 13.17 -16.64
C LEU A 150 -24.57 14.19 -16.17
N GLU A 151 -24.18 15.16 -15.35
CA GLU A 151 -25.05 16.26 -14.91
C GLU A 151 -25.50 17.12 -16.10
N ASP A 152 -24.58 17.46 -17.01
CA ASP A 152 -24.86 18.22 -18.23
C ASP A 152 -25.81 17.44 -19.16
N MET A 153 -25.59 16.12 -19.33
CA MET A 153 -26.49 15.25 -20.10
C MET A 153 -27.89 15.15 -19.48
N ALA A 154 -27.98 15.02 -18.15
CA ALA A 154 -29.27 14.97 -17.44
C ALA A 154 -30.04 16.29 -17.57
N ALA A 155 -29.34 17.43 -17.48
CA ALA A 155 -29.92 18.75 -17.69
C ALA A 155 -30.44 18.91 -19.14
N ALA A 156 -29.67 18.48 -20.14
CA ALA A 156 -30.09 18.50 -21.53
C ALA A 156 -31.34 17.63 -21.78
N ALA A 157 -31.40 16.44 -21.19
CA ALA A 157 -32.58 15.57 -21.27
C ALA A 157 -33.83 16.23 -20.67
N ALA A 158 -33.72 16.86 -19.50
CA ALA A 158 -34.82 17.56 -18.86
C ALA A 158 -35.34 18.76 -19.69
N LEU A 159 -34.44 19.48 -20.38
CA LEU A 159 -34.81 20.53 -21.32
C LEU A 159 -35.59 19.97 -22.53
N ILE A 160 -35.11 18.87 -23.12
CA ILE A 160 -35.80 18.21 -24.24
C ILE A 160 -37.20 17.76 -23.82
N GLU A 161 -37.35 17.13 -22.65
CA GLU A 161 -38.67 16.74 -22.13
C GLU A 161 -39.60 17.95 -21.95
N THR A 162 -39.06 19.05 -21.45
CA THR A 162 -39.82 20.30 -21.27
C THR A 162 -40.29 20.85 -22.62
N GLU A 163 -39.43 20.86 -23.64
CA GLU A 163 -39.79 21.34 -24.98
C GLU A 163 -40.78 20.41 -25.69
N ILE A 164 -40.67 19.08 -25.54
CA ILE A 164 -41.67 18.12 -26.03
C ILE A 164 -43.04 18.38 -25.39
N ASN A 165 -43.07 18.60 -24.08
CA ASN A 165 -44.32 18.87 -23.35
C ASN A 165 -44.93 20.23 -23.75
N LYS A 166 -44.11 21.28 -23.92
CA LYS A 166 -44.56 22.60 -24.39
C LYS A 166 -45.07 22.58 -25.82
N ALA A 167 -44.43 21.79 -26.69
CA ALA A 167 -44.83 21.64 -28.07
C ALA A 167 -46.23 21.03 -28.23
N LYS A 168 -46.90 20.61 -27.13
CA LYS A 168 -48.22 19.95 -27.14
C LYS A 168 -48.28 18.90 -28.25
N VAL A 169 -47.19 18.14 -28.39
CA VAL A 169 -47.14 17.06 -29.37
C VAL A 169 -48.22 16.08 -28.94
N ASP A 170 -49.30 16.07 -29.72
CA ASP A 170 -50.42 15.19 -29.55
C ASP A 170 -49.90 13.77 -29.84
N LYS A 171 -49.46 13.10 -28.77
CA LYS A 171 -48.90 11.75 -28.82
C LYS A 171 -49.85 10.80 -29.54
N ASP A 172 -51.16 11.03 -29.41
CA ASP A 172 -52.19 10.21 -30.04
C ASP A 172 -52.21 10.43 -31.56
N LYS A 173 -52.11 11.68 -32.04
CA LYS A 173 -51.95 11.96 -33.48
C LYS A 173 -50.68 11.37 -34.09
N VAL A 174 -49.55 11.48 -33.40
CA VAL A 174 -48.28 10.92 -33.89
C VAL A 174 -48.34 9.39 -33.95
N LEU A 175 -48.95 8.76 -32.94
CA LEU A 175 -49.21 7.32 -32.95
C LEU A 175 -50.18 6.90 -34.06
N GLU A 176 -51.18 7.73 -34.39
CA GLU A 176 -52.13 7.50 -35.47
C GLU A 176 -51.45 7.58 -36.85
N GLU A 177 -50.62 8.60 -37.10
CA GLU A 177 -49.84 8.72 -38.34
C GLU A 177 -48.84 7.58 -38.51
N VAL A 178 -48.14 7.17 -37.44
CA VAL A 178 -47.21 6.04 -37.48
C VAL A 178 -47.94 4.71 -37.77
N LYS A 179 -49.14 4.51 -37.20
CA LYS A 179 -50.00 3.36 -37.52
C LYS A 179 -50.43 3.37 -38.98
N PHE A 180 -50.91 4.52 -39.46
CA PHE A 180 -51.33 4.70 -40.85
C PHE A 180 -50.18 4.39 -41.83
N ILE A 181 -48.96 4.87 -41.55
CA ILE A 181 -47.78 4.58 -42.37
C ILE A 181 -47.44 3.08 -42.34
N LYS A 182 -47.47 2.44 -41.17
CA LYS A 182 -47.20 0.99 -41.05
C LYS A 182 -48.21 0.12 -41.81
N GLU A 183 -49.48 0.53 -41.89
CA GLU A 183 -50.51 -0.21 -42.61
C GLU A 183 -50.53 0.09 -44.13
N THR A 184 -50.11 1.29 -44.52
CA THR A 184 -50.17 1.76 -45.91
C THR A 184 -48.89 1.42 -46.69
N ALA A 185 -47.71 1.49 -46.07
CA ALA A 185 -46.44 1.19 -46.72
C ALA A 185 -46.37 -0.23 -47.35
N PRO A 186 -46.86 -1.30 -46.69
CA PRO A 186 -46.87 -2.64 -47.29
C PRO A 186 -47.85 -2.75 -48.47
N LYS A 187 -48.98 -2.04 -48.42
CA LYS A 187 -50.00 -2.05 -49.48
C LYS A 187 -49.51 -1.34 -50.74
N ILE A 188 -48.81 -0.21 -50.58
CA ILE A 188 -48.17 0.51 -51.68
C ILE A 188 -47.05 -0.34 -52.30
N TYR A 189 -46.22 -0.99 -51.50
CA TYR A 189 -45.16 -1.88 -51.99
C TYR A 189 -45.72 -3.03 -52.84
N ASN A 190 -46.79 -3.69 -52.38
CA ASN A 190 -47.40 -4.79 -53.11
C ASN A 190 -48.16 -4.36 -54.38
N HIS A 191 -48.67 -3.12 -54.44
CA HIS A 191 -49.36 -2.58 -55.62
C HIS A 191 -48.40 -2.21 -56.76
N PHE A 192 -47.14 -1.87 -56.45
CA PHE A 192 -46.12 -1.53 -57.45
C PHE A 192 -45.27 -2.73 -57.93
N ASN A 193 -45.34 -3.88 -57.24
CA ASN A 193 -44.58 -5.09 -57.55
C ASN A 193 -45.44 -6.25 -58.12
N SER A 194 -46.68 -5.99 -58.51
CA SER A 194 -47.58 -6.89 -59.25
C SER A 194 -47.81 -6.40 -60.67
#